data_AF-A0A7M1UQP1-F1
#
_entry.id   AF-A0A7M1UQP1-F1
#
_cell.length_a   1.000
_cell.length_b   1.000
_cell.length_c   1.000
_cell.angle_alpha   90.00
_cell.angle_beta   90.00
_cell.angle_gamma   90.00
#
_symmetry.space_group_name_H-M   'P 1'
#
loop_
_entity.id
_entity.type
_entity.pdbx_description
1 polymer ?
#
loop_
_entity_poly.entity_id
_entity_poly.type
_entity_poly.pdbx_seq_one_letter_code
_entity_poly.pdbx_strand_id
1 'polypeptide(L)'
;MTLIAAAWMDLLESSHPQGSLEVARSLVAEHLVPENIDRDVLKRYVRKALRNGAWRRLRRESRALLWAAAKHLHKVKSPVLRDVLRGILLEIELSTLRGRAVFYGALLALRQGLTQVLGNLKRLITLGVGYLNLPTMWRVLG
;
A
#
# COMPACT_ATOMS: atom_id res chain seq x y z
N MET A 1 -7.98 -2.92 -18.96
CA MET A 1 -8.04 -4.13 -18.09
C MET A 1 -7.12 -5.26 -18.56
N THR A 2 -6.81 -5.41 -19.86
CA THR A 2 -6.01 -6.53 -20.40
C THR A 2 -4.49 -6.35 -20.29
N LEU A 3 -3.96 -5.16 -20.57
CA LEU A 3 -2.51 -4.87 -20.52
C LEU A 3 -1.93 -5.01 -19.10
N ILE A 4 -2.73 -4.62 -18.11
CA ILE A 4 -2.32 -4.68 -16.71
C ILE A 4 -2.31 -6.15 -16.28
N ALA A 5 -3.41 -6.90 -16.48
CA ALA A 5 -3.50 -8.34 -16.22
C ALA A 5 -2.35 -9.16 -16.85
N ALA A 6 -1.95 -8.80 -18.07
CA ALA A 6 -0.78 -9.39 -18.74
C ALA A 6 0.53 -9.07 -18.00
N ALA A 7 0.74 -7.82 -17.55
CA ALA A 7 1.89 -7.46 -16.72
C ALA A 7 1.92 -8.20 -15.37
N TRP A 8 0.75 -8.52 -14.76
CA TRP A 8 0.69 -9.36 -13.55
C TRP A 8 1.05 -10.81 -13.84
N MET A 9 0.75 -11.32 -15.04
CA MET A 9 1.09 -12.68 -15.46
C MET A 9 2.59 -12.81 -15.75
N ASP A 10 3.19 -11.85 -16.45
CA ASP A 10 4.64 -11.80 -16.71
C ASP A 10 5.45 -11.69 -15.38
N LEU A 11 4.95 -10.93 -14.41
CA LEU A 11 5.55 -10.84 -13.06
C LEU A 11 5.33 -12.07 -12.17
N LEU A 12 4.34 -12.92 -12.49
CA LEU A 12 4.10 -14.19 -11.79
C LEU A 12 4.90 -15.34 -12.38
N GLU A 13 5.14 -15.35 -13.69
CA GLU A 13 5.98 -16.34 -14.38
C GLU A 13 7.45 -16.23 -13.96
N SER A 14 7.91 -15.02 -13.66
CA SER A 14 9.15 -14.80 -12.92
C SER A 14 8.95 -15.25 -11.48
N SER A 15 9.27 -16.53 -11.19
CA SER A 15 9.10 -17.25 -9.92
C SER A 15 9.95 -16.69 -8.75
N HIS A 16 10.04 -15.37 -8.64
CA HIS A 16 10.78 -14.68 -7.60
C HIS A 16 9.82 -14.14 -6.53
N PRO A 17 10.05 -14.42 -5.24
CA PRO A 17 9.24 -13.88 -4.15
C PRO A 17 9.18 -12.34 -4.16
N GLN A 18 10.18 -11.67 -4.76
CA GLN A 18 10.23 -10.23 -4.92
C GLN A 18 9.09 -9.69 -5.82
N GLY A 19 8.74 -10.40 -6.91
CA GLY A 19 7.65 -9.99 -7.80
C GLY A 19 6.30 -9.96 -7.10
N SER A 20 6.01 -10.99 -6.31
CA SER A 20 4.75 -11.06 -5.54
C SER A 20 4.60 -9.93 -4.50
N LEU A 21 5.71 -9.46 -3.92
CA LEU A 21 5.71 -8.36 -2.96
C LEU A 21 5.43 -7.01 -3.63
N GLU A 22 6.01 -6.78 -4.80
CA GLU A 22 5.80 -5.56 -5.59
C GLU A 22 4.35 -5.45 -6.07
N VAL A 23 3.84 -6.56 -6.57
CA VAL A 23 2.45 -6.79 -6.97
C VAL A 23 1.49 -6.53 -5.80
N ALA A 24 1.78 -7.04 -4.60
CA ALA A 24 0.95 -6.74 -3.44
C ALA A 24 1.01 -5.27 -3.02
N ARG A 25 2.18 -4.62 -3.12
CA ARG A 25 2.35 -3.19 -2.83
C ARG A 25 1.61 -2.31 -3.83
N SER A 26 1.65 -2.65 -5.12
CA SER A 26 0.95 -1.89 -6.15
C SER A 26 -0.57 -1.97 -5.97
N LEU A 27 -1.13 -3.12 -5.56
CA LEU A 27 -2.55 -3.20 -5.21
C LEU A 27 -2.93 -2.29 -4.05
N VAL A 28 -2.09 -2.20 -3.01
CA VAL A 28 -2.32 -1.28 -1.89
C VAL A 28 -2.26 0.17 -2.38
N ALA A 29 -1.29 0.51 -3.24
CA ALA A 29 -1.16 1.85 -3.79
C ALA A 29 -2.36 2.24 -4.65
N GLU A 30 -2.82 1.34 -5.51
CA GLU A 30 -3.97 1.56 -6.39
C GLU A 30 -5.26 1.78 -5.58
N HIS A 31 -5.53 0.92 -4.60
CA HIS A 31 -6.82 0.93 -3.90
C HIS A 31 -6.89 1.90 -2.72
N LEU A 32 -5.77 2.19 -2.06
CA LEU A 32 -5.76 2.96 -0.81
C LEU A 32 -5.06 4.31 -0.90
N VAL A 33 -4.12 4.50 -1.85
CA VAL A 33 -3.41 5.79 -1.98
C VAL A 33 -4.16 6.68 -2.98
N PRO A 34 -4.60 7.88 -2.57
CA PRO A 34 -5.33 8.76 -3.46
C PRO A 34 -4.47 9.25 -4.63
N GLU A 35 -5.08 9.36 -5.80
CA GLU A 35 -4.44 9.94 -7.00
C GLU A 35 -4.21 11.45 -6.86
N ASN A 36 -5.21 12.16 -6.35
CA ASN A 36 -5.14 13.60 -6.14
C ASN A 36 -4.63 13.89 -4.72
N ILE A 37 -3.45 14.52 -4.65
CA ILE A 37 -2.79 14.90 -3.41
C ILE A 37 -2.93 16.41 -3.18
N ASP A 38 -3.92 16.75 -2.36
CA ASP A 38 -4.17 18.10 -1.88
C ASP A 38 -3.78 18.25 -0.41
N ARG A 39 -3.72 19.49 0.09
CA ARG A 39 -3.34 19.81 1.47
C ARG A 39 -4.10 19.02 2.53
N ASP A 40 -5.41 18.86 2.34
CA ASP A 40 -6.27 18.16 3.32
C ASP A 40 -6.00 16.66 3.35
N VAL A 41 -5.64 16.09 2.19
CA VAL A 41 -5.15 14.72 2.09
C VAL A 41 -3.89 14.59 2.93
N LEU A 42 -2.89 15.46 2.69
CA LEU A 42 -1.62 15.41 3.41
C LEU A 42 -1.80 15.58 4.92
N LYS A 43 -2.60 16.55 5.38
CA LYS A 43 -2.93 16.74 6.80
C LYS A 43 -3.61 15.51 7.41
N ARG A 44 -4.53 14.86 6.67
CA ARG A 44 -5.16 13.62 7.11
C ARG A 44 -4.12 12.50 7.25
N TYR A 45 -3.19 12.37 6.31
CA TYR A 45 -2.14 11.35 6.37
C TYR A 45 -1.13 11.61 7.49
N VAL A 46 -0.78 12.86 7.78
CA VAL A 46 0.03 13.20 8.97
C VAL A 46 -0.68 12.71 10.24
N ARG A 47 -1.97 13.03 10.41
CA ARG A 47 -2.76 12.56 11.57
C ARG A 47 -2.84 11.04 11.62
N LYS A 48 -3.05 10.39 10.48
CA LYS A 48 -3.11 8.93 10.33
C LYS A 48 -1.78 8.27 10.72
N ALA A 49 -0.65 8.82 10.27
CA ALA A 49 0.68 8.32 10.58
C ALA A 49 1.02 8.46 12.07
N LEU A 50 0.61 9.56 12.70
CA LEU A 50 0.77 9.76 14.16
C LEU A 50 -0.05 8.73 14.94
N ARG A 51 -1.34 8.54 14.60
CA ARG A 51 -2.24 7.59 15.29
C ARG A 51 -1.75 6.14 15.20
N ASN A 52 -1.27 5.71 14.03
CA ASN A 52 -0.82 4.34 13.82
C ASN A 52 0.65 4.10 14.21
N GLY A 53 1.33 5.12 14.75
CA GLY A 53 2.76 5.06 15.09
C GLY A 53 3.70 4.90 13.88
N ALA A 54 3.18 5.09 12.66
CA ALA A 54 3.97 5.03 11.43
C ALA A 54 4.94 6.21 11.35
N TRP A 55 4.55 7.37 11.92
CA TRP A 55 5.36 8.58 11.92
C TRP A 55 6.78 8.35 12.40
N ARG A 56 6.96 7.59 13.50
CA ARG A 56 8.28 7.32 14.08
C ARG A 56 9.14 6.38 13.22
N ARG A 57 8.50 5.55 12.39
CA ARG A 57 9.15 4.58 11.51
C ARG A 57 9.58 5.17 10.18
N LEU A 58 8.92 6.25 9.74
CA LEU A 58 9.31 6.96 8.52
C LEU A 58 10.70 7.59 8.65
N ARG A 59 11.45 7.56 7.53
CA ARG A 59 12.73 8.25 7.39
C ARG A 59 12.59 9.75 7.71
N ARG A 60 13.67 10.37 8.18
CA ARG A 60 13.65 11.78 8.64
C ARG A 60 13.27 12.72 7.49
N GLU A 61 13.80 12.45 6.30
CA GLU A 61 13.57 13.18 5.05
C GLU A 61 12.09 13.07 4.64
N SER A 62 11.52 11.86 4.67
CA SER A 62 10.11 11.61 4.37
C SER A 62 9.17 12.37 5.30
N ARG A 63 9.50 12.41 6.61
CA ARG A 63 8.73 13.18 7.59
C ARG A 63 8.80 14.68 7.34
N ALA A 64 10.01 15.20 7.12
CA ALA A 64 10.21 16.62 6.86
C ALA A 64 9.47 17.06 5.61
N LEU A 65 9.56 16.27 4.53
CA LEU A 65 8.87 16.53 3.28
C LEU A 65 7.34 16.48 3.45
N LEU A 66 6.81 15.43 4.08
CA LEU A 66 5.37 15.30 4.31
C LEU A 66 4.83 16.45 5.17
N TRP A 67 5.58 16.84 6.21
CA TRP A 67 5.21 17.95 7.09
C TRP A 67 5.22 19.30 6.36
N ALA A 68 6.30 19.58 5.61
CA ALA A 68 6.43 20.80 4.82
C ALA A 68 5.33 20.89 3.76
N ALA A 69 5.08 19.79 3.04
CA ALA A 69 4.02 19.69 2.04
C ALA A 69 2.63 19.94 2.67
N ALA A 70 2.31 19.30 3.80
CA ALA A 70 1.02 19.49 4.47
C ALA A 70 0.82 20.93 5.00
N LYS A 71 1.90 21.61 5.37
CA LYS A 71 1.85 22.97 5.91
C LYS A 71 1.74 24.02 4.81
N HIS A 72 2.51 23.90 3.73
CA HIS A 72 2.72 24.96 2.75
C HIS A 72 2.09 24.72 1.38
N LEU A 73 1.88 23.46 0.97
CA LEU A 73 1.36 23.16 -0.37
C LEU A 73 -0.16 23.00 -0.32
N HIS A 74 -0.86 23.83 -1.10
CA HIS A 74 -2.30 23.68 -1.31
C HIS A 74 -2.62 22.48 -2.23
N LYS A 75 -1.88 22.37 -3.34
CA LYS A 75 -2.02 21.31 -4.33
C LYS A 75 -0.64 20.94 -4.88
N VAL A 76 -0.37 19.66 -5.05
CA VAL A 76 0.90 19.16 -5.60
C VAL A 76 0.82 19.15 -7.12
N LYS A 77 1.47 20.11 -7.78
CA LYS A 77 1.49 20.21 -9.25
C LYS A 77 2.61 19.38 -9.89
N SER A 78 3.77 19.28 -9.25
CA SER A 78 4.93 18.56 -9.79
C SER A 78 4.67 17.05 -9.80
N PRO A 79 4.88 16.36 -10.94
CA PRO A 79 4.71 14.92 -11.03
C PRO A 79 5.71 14.18 -10.13
N VAL A 80 6.98 14.60 -10.14
CA VAL A 80 8.04 14.00 -9.33
C VAL A 80 7.70 14.09 -7.84
N LEU A 81 7.26 15.27 -7.37
CA LEU A 81 6.88 15.45 -5.97
C LEU A 81 5.67 14.60 -5.60
N ARG A 82 4.69 14.48 -6.51
CA ARG A 82 3.52 13.63 -6.31
C ARG A 82 3.94 12.16 -6.17
N ASP A 83 4.86 11.68 -6.98
CA ASP A 83 5.33 10.28 -6.91
C ASP A 83 6.09 10.01 -5.61
N VAL A 84 6.97 10.92 -5.20
CA VAL A 84 7.66 10.83 -3.89
C VAL A 84 6.66 10.83 -2.74
N LEU A 85 5.67 11.73 -2.76
CA LEU A 85 4.62 11.77 -1.74
C LEU A 85 3.78 10.50 -1.76
N ARG A 86 3.38 9.98 -2.93
CA ARG A 86 2.64 8.71 -3.05
C ARG A 86 3.40 7.55 -2.40
N GLY A 87 4.73 7.48 -2.58
CA GLY A 87 5.57 6.51 -1.90
C GLY A 87 5.48 6.62 -0.37
N ILE A 88 5.55 7.83 0.17
CA ILE A 88 5.42 8.08 1.63
C ILE A 88 4.01 7.71 2.12
N LEU A 89 2.96 8.07 1.37
CA LEU A 89 1.57 7.73 1.72
C LEU A 89 1.36 6.22 1.71
N LEU A 90 1.97 5.50 0.76
CA LEU A 90 1.94 4.04 0.68
C LEU A 90 2.60 3.39 1.91
N GLU A 91 3.78 3.87 2.32
CA GLU A 91 4.43 3.40 3.56
C GLU A 91 3.52 3.59 4.78
N ILE A 92 2.81 4.72 4.85
CA ILE A 92 1.82 4.98 5.90
C ILE A 92 0.64 4.00 5.78
N GLU A 93 0.11 3.73 4.59
CA GLU A 93 -0.99 2.77 4.40
C GLU A 93 -0.61 1.36 4.84
N LEU A 94 0.60 0.90 4.48
CA LEU A 94 1.11 -0.41 4.85
C LEU A 94 1.27 -0.60 6.37
N SER A 95 1.32 0.48 7.14
CA SER A 95 1.32 0.41 8.61
C SER A 95 -0.07 0.22 9.22
N THR A 96 -1.14 0.50 8.45
CA THR A 96 -2.52 0.45 8.94
C THR A 96 -3.08 -0.97 8.93
N LEU A 97 -4.11 -1.25 9.72
CA LEU A 97 -4.78 -2.55 9.67
C LEU A 97 -5.36 -2.85 8.28
N ARG A 98 -6.05 -1.86 7.70
CA ARG A 98 -6.66 -1.98 6.37
C ARG A 98 -5.60 -2.21 5.28
N GLY A 99 -4.52 -1.45 5.27
CA GLY A 99 -3.43 -1.62 4.30
C GLY A 99 -2.71 -2.95 4.46
N ARG A 100 -2.47 -3.40 5.70
CA ARG A 100 -1.94 -4.76 5.95
C ARG A 100 -2.89 -5.85 5.46
N ALA A 101 -4.20 -5.70 5.67
CA ALA A 101 -5.17 -6.66 5.19
C ALA A 101 -5.16 -6.75 3.66
N VAL A 102 -5.13 -5.62 2.94
CA VAL A 102 -5.03 -5.64 1.47
C VAL A 102 -3.71 -6.29 1.03
N PHE A 103 -2.60 -5.94 1.67
CA PHE A 103 -1.26 -6.46 1.34
C PHE A 103 -1.18 -7.98 1.53
N TYR A 104 -1.52 -8.50 2.71
CA TYR A 104 -1.47 -9.93 2.98
C TYR A 104 -2.55 -10.71 2.23
N GLY A 105 -3.73 -10.11 2.03
CA GLY A 105 -4.78 -10.68 1.20
C GLY A 105 -4.32 -10.89 -0.25
N ALA A 106 -3.58 -9.92 -0.79
CA ALA A 106 -2.96 -10.03 -2.11
C ALA A 106 -1.90 -11.14 -2.15
N LEU A 107 -0.98 -11.18 -1.18
CA LEU A 107 0.04 -12.23 -1.11
C LEU A 107 -0.56 -13.64 -1.01
N LEU A 108 -1.62 -13.81 -0.23
CA LEU A 108 -2.34 -15.08 -0.13
C LEU A 108 -3.01 -15.45 -1.44
N ALA A 109 -3.70 -14.49 -2.08
CA ALA A 109 -4.35 -14.72 -3.35
C ALA A 109 -3.34 -15.14 -4.42
N LEU A 110 -2.18 -14.49 -4.49
CA LEU A 110 -1.11 -14.85 -5.43
C LEU A 110 -0.54 -16.24 -5.14
N ARG A 111 -0.26 -16.54 -3.86
CA ARG A 111 0.27 -17.86 -3.46
C ARG A 111 -0.71 -19.00 -3.74
N GLN A 112 -2.01 -18.74 -3.65
CA GLN A 112 -3.06 -19.71 -3.93
C GLN A 112 -3.49 -19.75 -5.41
N GLY A 113 -2.88 -18.93 -6.28
CA GLY A 113 -3.25 -18.83 -7.69
C GLY A 113 -4.62 -18.19 -7.95
N LEU A 114 -5.20 -17.50 -6.95
CA LEU A 114 -6.52 -16.87 -7.02
C LEU A 114 -6.45 -15.48 -7.67
N THR A 115 -5.96 -15.39 -8.90
CA THR A 115 -5.78 -14.13 -9.64
C THR A 115 -7.07 -13.34 -9.82
N GLN A 116 -8.21 -14.01 -9.89
CA GLN A 116 -9.55 -13.39 -9.98
C GLN A 116 -9.89 -12.51 -8.75
N VAL A 117 -9.25 -12.76 -7.60
CA VAL A 117 -9.53 -12.05 -6.35
C VAL A 117 -8.79 -10.71 -6.29
N LEU A 118 -7.72 -10.53 -7.06
CA LEU A 118 -6.86 -9.33 -7.03
C LEU A 118 -7.64 -8.04 -7.39
N GLY A 119 -8.65 -8.13 -8.25
CA GLY A 119 -9.50 -7.00 -8.60
C GLY A 119 -10.62 -6.68 -7.60
N ASN A 120 -10.80 -7.48 -6.53
CA ASN A 120 -11.89 -7.30 -5.58
C ASN A 120 -11.36 -6.96 -4.18
N LEU A 121 -11.33 -5.65 -3.88
CA LEU A 121 -10.86 -5.12 -2.60
C LEU A 121 -11.54 -5.74 -1.38
N LYS A 122 -12.85 -6.02 -1.44
CA LYS A 122 -13.57 -6.61 -0.31
C LYS A 122 -13.05 -8.01 -0.02
N ARG A 123 -12.88 -8.84 -1.05
CA ARG A 123 -12.35 -10.21 -0.90
C ARG A 123 -10.91 -10.20 -0.42
N LEU A 124 -10.06 -9.29 -0.92
CA LEU A 124 -8.69 -9.13 -0.45
C LEU A 124 -8.64 -8.78 1.05
N ILE A 125 -9.46 -7.83 1.48
CA ILE A 125 -9.56 -7.47 2.90
C ILE A 125 -10.01 -8.68 3.73
N THR A 126 -11.01 -9.43 3.28
CA THR A 126 -11.49 -10.62 4.01
C THR A 126 -10.38 -11.66 4.19
N LEU A 127 -9.66 -12.00 3.12
CA LEU A 127 -8.53 -12.93 3.19
C LEU A 127 -7.43 -12.42 4.12
N GLY A 128 -7.05 -11.15 3.97
CA GLY A 128 -6.00 -10.54 4.76
C GLY A 128 -6.34 -10.39 6.24
N VAL A 129 -7.58 -10.06 6.57
CA VAL A 129 -8.06 -10.03 7.97
C VAL A 129 -8.05 -11.43 8.56
N GLY A 130 -8.53 -12.44 7.82
CA GLY A 130 -8.46 -13.84 8.26
C GLY A 130 -7.03 -14.24 8.62
N TYR A 131 -6.07 -13.89 7.77
CA TYR A 131 -4.65 -14.15 8.03
C TYR A 131 -4.07 -13.35 9.19
N LEU A 132 -4.38 -12.06 9.28
CA LEU A 132 -3.94 -11.20 10.39
C LEU A 132 -4.57 -11.58 11.73
N ASN A 133 -5.65 -12.36 11.73
CA ASN A 133 -6.29 -12.87 12.94
C ASN A 133 -5.66 -14.20 13.41
N LEU A 134 -4.86 -14.87 12.58
CA LEU A 134 -4.14 -16.06 13.00
C LEU A 134 -3.13 -15.72 14.11
N PRO A 135 -2.91 -16.61 15.09
CA PRO A 135 -1.80 -16.47 16.03
C PRO A 135 -0.48 -16.26 15.29
N THR A 136 0.41 -15.44 15.84
CA THR A 136 1.69 -15.09 15.18
C THR A 136 2.52 -16.32 14.82
N MET A 137 2.46 -17.38 15.63
CA MET A 137 3.17 -18.65 15.38
C MET A 137 2.70 -19.38 14.11
N TRP A 138 1.51 -19.07 13.59
CA TRP A 138 0.89 -19.76 12.44
C TRP A 138 0.92 -18.90 11.17
N ARG A 139 1.56 -17.74 11.22
CA ARG A 139 1.71 -16.83 10.09
C ARG A 139 2.93 -17.23 9.27
N VAL A 140 2.71 -17.54 7.99
CA VAL A 140 3.76 -18.05 7.08
C VAL A 140 4.26 -16.97 6.10
N LEU A 141 3.46 -15.93 5.86
CA LEU A 141 3.76 -14.82 4.96
C LEU A 141 4.38 -13.61 5.68
N GLY A 142 4.89 -13.78 6.89
CA GLY A 142 5.58 -12.76 7.66
C GLY A 142 6.42 -13.38 8.75
#